data_AF-A0A4Q2R2W8-F1
#
_entry.id   AF-A0A4Q2R2W8-F1
#
_cell.length_a   1.000
_cell.length_b   1.000
_cell.length_c   1.000
_cell.angle_alpha   90.00
_cell.angle_beta   90.00
_cell.angle_gamma   90.00
#
_symmetry.space_group_name_H-M   'P 1'
#
loop_
_entity.id
_entity.type
_entity.pdbx_description
1 polymer ?
#
loop_
_entity_poly.entity_id
_entity_poly.type
_entity_poly.pdbx_seq_one_letter_code
_entity_poly.pdbx_strand_id
1 'polypeptide(L)'
;MDIDLLTVTVKSMKDIMQGKASLRDDIRRQHAEWSQATFGDVGPVGPLKHLSKEALEAADEPEDLSEWADMQFLLWDAQRRAGITDEKITQALIDKLAVNKTRQWPEPKDGEPRLHIKACLKLEGKEKQKK
;
A
#
# COMPACT_ATOMS: atom_id res chain seq x y z
N MET A 1 -38.15 -2.03 -28.40
CA MET A 1 -37.43 -3.24 -27.95
C MET A 1 -36.89 -2.92 -26.58
N ASP A 2 -37.57 -3.43 -25.56
CA ASP A 2 -37.17 -3.26 -24.17
C ASP A 2 -35.89 -4.05 -23.95
N ILE A 3 -34.76 -3.34 -23.88
CA ILE A 3 -33.53 -3.95 -23.41
C ILE A 3 -33.74 -4.20 -21.92
N ASP A 4 -33.97 -5.46 -21.57
CA ASP A 4 -34.17 -5.90 -20.19
C ASP A 4 -33.02 -5.39 -19.30
N LEU A 5 -33.38 -4.74 -18.19
CA LEU A 5 -32.48 -4.15 -17.21
C LEU A 5 -31.45 -5.17 -16.68
N LEU A 6 -31.81 -6.45 -16.64
CA LEU A 6 -30.89 -7.55 -16.34
C LEU A 6 -29.76 -7.67 -17.39
N THR A 7 -30.07 -7.47 -18.67
CA THR A 7 -29.11 -7.56 -19.77
C THR A 7 -28.14 -6.37 -19.76
N VAL A 8 -28.62 -5.17 -19.43
CA VAL A 8 -27.78 -3.97 -19.26
C VAL A 8 -26.84 -4.13 -18.06
N THR A 9 -27.35 -4.65 -16.95
CA THR A 9 -26.58 -4.83 -15.71
C THR A 9 -25.48 -5.88 -15.90
N VAL A 10 -25.79 -7.02 -16.52
CA VAL A 10 -24.80 -8.07 -16.81
C VAL A 10 -23.75 -7.60 -17.82
N LYS A 11 -24.13 -6.80 -18.83
CA LYS A 11 -23.19 -6.21 -19.78
C LYS A 11 -22.25 -5.20 -19.10
N SER A 12 -22.78 -4.31 -18.25
CA SER A 12 -21.98 -3.36 -17.48
C SER A 12 -21.03 -4.08 -16.51
N MET A 13 -21.49 -5.13 -15.84
CA MET A 13 -20.62 -5.95 -14.98
C MET A 13 -19.57 -6.70 -15.80
N LYS A 14 -19.91 -7.21 -16.99
CA LYS A 14 -18.92 -7.78 -17.92
C LYS A 14 -17.92 -6.74 -18.40
N ASP A 15 -18.32 -5.51 -18.71
CA ASP A 15 -17.41 -4.45 -19.16
C ASP A 15 -16.49 -3.98 -18.01
N ILE A 16 -16.98 -4.01 -16.76
CA ILE A 16 -16.18 -3.81 -15.54
C ILE A 16 -15.23 -5.00 -15.31
N MET A 17 -15.65 -6.22 -15.62
CA MET A 17 -14.86 -7.45 -15.49
C MET A 17 -13.94 -7.73 -16.70
N GLN A 18 -14.18 -7.12 -17.86
CA GLN A 18 -13.48 -7.32 -19.14
C GLN A 18 -12.65 -6.09 -19.53
N GLY A 19 -12.16 -5.36 -18.52
CA GLY A 19 -10.90 -4.63 -18.58
C GLY A 19 -10.74 -3.69 -19.77
N LYS A 20 -11.37 -2.50 -19.70
CA LYS A 20 -10.56 -1.33 -20.07
C LYS A 20 -9.55 -1.17 -18.95
N ALA A 21 -8.27 -1.42 -19.25
CA ALA A 21 -7.19 -1.01 -18.36
C ALA A 21 -7.46 0.44 -17.96
N SER A 22 -7.49 0.72 -16.66
CA SER A 22 -7.69 2.10 -16.23
C SER A 22 -6.51 2.93 -16.74
N LEU A 23 -6.69 4.23 -16.95
CA LEU A 23 -5.57 5.14 -17.25
C LEU A 23 -4.40 4.93 -16.27
N ARG A 24 -4.71 4.59 -15.02
CA ARG A 24 -3.74 4.27 -13.98
C ARG A 24 -2.97 2.97 -14.24
N ASP A 25 -3.61 1.93 -14.76
CA ASP A 25 -2.95 0.69 -15.16
C ASP A 25 -2.04 0.91 -16.38
N ASP A 26 -2.46 1.76 -17.31
CA ASP A 26 -1.65 2.14 -18.47
C ASP A 26 -0.42 2.95 -18.07
N ILE A 27 -0.56 3.92 -17.16
CA ILE A 27 0.55 4.69 -16.59
C ILE A 27 1.51 3.75 -15.84
N ARG A 28 0.98 2.84 -15.02
CA ARG A 28 1.81 1.87 -14.26
C ARG A 28 2.60 0.96 -15.19
N ARG A 29 1.99 0.49 -16.29
CA ARG A 29 2.67 -0.35 -17.29
C ARG A 29 3.77 0.42 -18.01
N GLN A 30 3.48 1.63 -18.50
CA GLN A 30 4.48 2.49 -19.16
C GLN A 30 5.66 2.81 -18.23
N HIS A 31 5.38 3.11 -16.97
CA HIS A 31 6.41 3.31 -15.96
C HIS A 31 7.29 2.06 -15.77
N ALA A 32 6.67 0.87 -15.67
CA ALA A 32 7.40 -0.38 -15.53
C ALA A 32 8.32 -0.66 -16.74
N GLU A 33 7.84 -0.42 -17.96
CA GLU A 33 8.58 -0.57 -19.21
C GLU A 33 9.78 0.41 -19.26
N TRP A 34 9.54 1.69 -18.98
CA TRP A 34 10.59 2.70 -18.92
C TRP A 34 11.65 2.36 -17.87
N SER A 35 11.25 2.06 -16.63
CA SER A 35 12.17 1.72 -15.55
C SER A 35 12.98 0.46 -15.85
N GLN A 36 12.39 -0.53 -16.53
CA GLN A 36 13.14 -1.72 -16.98
C GLN A 36 14.18 -1.35 -18.06
N ALA A 37 13.80 -0.51 -19.03
CA ALA A 37 14.72 -0.07 -20.09
C ALA A 37 15.86 0.80 -19.56
N THR A 38 15.60 1.66 -18.57
CA THR A 38 16.58 2.59 -18.01
C THR A 38 17.51 1.94 -16.99
N PHE A 39 16.97 1.15 -16.06
CA PHE A 39 17.73 0.62 -14.92
C PHE A 39 18.08 -0.87 -15.05
N GLY A 40 17.50 -1.58 -16.02
CA GLY A 40 17.71 -3.00 -16.21
C GLY A 40 17.12 -3.87 -15.09
N ASP A 41 17.66 -5.08 -14.97
CA ASP A 41 17.24 -6.09 -14.01
C ASP A 41 17.87 -5.85 -12.62
N VAL A 42 17.31 -4.89 -11.90
CA VAL A 42 17.65 -4.60 -10.49
C VAL A 42 16.54 -5.01 -9.55
N GLY A 43 16.90 -5.32 -8.30
CA GLY A 43 15.97 -5.71 -7.25
C GLY A 43 15.21 -4.54 -6.59
N PRO A 44 14.26 -4.83 -5.68
CA PRO A 44 13.34 -3.84 -5.10
C PRO A 44 13.99 -2.88 -4.09
N VAL A 45 15.21 -3.16 -3.61
CA VAL A 45 15.85 -2.41 -2.52
C VAL A 45 16.18 -0.97 -2.91
N GLY A 46 16.58 -0.73 -4.17
CA GLY A 46 16.87 0.62 -4.67
C GLY A 46 15.64 1.54 -4.59
N PRO A 47 14.52 1.18 -5.26
CA PRO A 47 13.28 1.94 -5.18
C PRO A 47 12.76 2.14 -3.75
N LEU A 48 12.90 1.15 -2.86
CA LEU A 48 12.49 1.30 -1.45
C LEU A 48 13.34 2.32 -0.67
N LYS A 49 14.65 2.36 -0.92
CA LYS A 49 15.53 3.38 -0.33
C LYS A 49 15.21 4.77 -0.86
N HIS A 50 14.87 4.88 -2.15
CA HIS A 50 14.42 6.12 -2.76
C HIS A 50 13.08 6.56 -2.18
N LEU A 51 12.11 5.65 -2.06
CA LEU A 51 10.79 5.92 -1.48
C LEU A 51 10.89 6.52 -0.06
N SER A 52 11.91 6.14 0.71
CA SER A 52 12.14 6.70 2.04
C SER A 52 12.55 8.18 2.02
N LYS A 53 13.17 8.66 0.93
CA LYS A 53 13.54 10.07 0.73
C LYS A 53 12.34 10.89 0.26
N GLU A 54 11.64 10.41 -0.77
CA GLU A 54 10.41 11.07 -1.28
C GLU A 54 9.33 11.17 -0.20
N ALA A 55 9.26 10.19 0.72
CA ALA A 55 8.35 10.29 1.86
C ALA A 55 8.70 11.43 2.85
N LEU A 56 9.97 11.84 2.93
CA LEU A 56 10.39 13.01 3.70
C LEU A 56 10.10 14.30 2.92
N GLU A 57 10.40 14.32 1.62
CA GLU A 57 10.12 15.45 0.73
C GLU A 57 8.60 15.75 0.69
N ALA A 58 7.76 14.73 0.51
CA ALA A 58 6.30 14.83 0.60
C ALA A 58 5.79 15.26 2.00
N ALA A 59 6.53 14.97 3.07
CA ALA A 59 6.16 15.40 4.41
C ALA A 59 6.50 16.88 4.65
N ASP A 60 7.57 17.38 4.04
CA ASP A 60 7.98 18.79 4.07
C ASP A 60 7.10 19.65 3.13
N GLU A 61 6.69 19.11 1.98
CA GLU A 61 5.88 19.79 0.96
C GLU A 61 4.61 19.00 0.60
N PRO A 62 3.64 18.84 1.52
CA PRO A 62 2.47 17.98 1.30
C PRO A 62 1.52 18.44 0.19
N GLU A 63 1.64 19.71 -0.24
CA GLU A 63 0.87 20.30 -1.35
C GLU A 63 1.50 20.02 -2.72
N ASP A 64 2.74 19.52 -2.78
CA ASP A 64 3.39 19.13 -4.03
C ASP A 64 2.94 17.73 -4.46
N LEU A 65 2.04 17.68 -5.45
CA LEU A 65 1.53 16.42 -6.01
C LEU A 65 2.61 15.56 -6.69
N SER A 66 3.75 16.13 -7.08
CA SER A 66 4.83 15.37 -7.72
C SER A 66 5.48 14.39 -6.73
N GLU A 67 5.72 14.80 -5.50
CA GLU A 67 6.26 13.96 -4.43
C GLU A 67 5.36 12.76 -4.11
N TRP A 68 4.04 12.97 -4.13
CA TRP A 68 3.07 11.88 -4.01
C TRP A 68 3.10 10.92 -5.20
N ALA A 69 3.34 11.43 -6.41
CA ALA A 69 3.48 10.62 -7.61
C ALA A 69 4.76 9.78 -7.57
N ASP A 70 5.88 10.35 -7.11
CA ASP A 70 7.14 9.64 -6.93
C ASP A 70 7.01 8.49 -5.95
N MET A 71 6.33 8.70 -4.81
CA MET A 71 6.03 7.60 -3.88
C MET A 71 5.26 6.44 -4.56
N GLN A 72 4.29 6.75 -5.43
CA GLN A 72 3.51 5.73 -6.12
C GLN A 72 4.32 4.99 -7.18
N PHE A 73 5.12 5.70 -7.97
CA PHE A 73 5.99 5.08 -8.95
C PHE A 73 7.02 4.16 -8.29
N LEU A 74 7.67 4.62 -7.23
CA LEU A 74 8.67 3.84 -6.49
C LEU A 74 8.07 2.61 -5.80
N LEU A 75 6.86 2.73 -5.24
CA LEU A 75 6.18 1.59 -4.62
C LEU A 75 5.80 0.54 -5.66
N TRP A 76 5.23 0.94 -6.80
CA TRP A 76 4.94 0.02 -7.91
C TRP A 76 6.22 -0.63 -8.45
N ASP A 77 7.30 0.15 -8.56
CA ASP A 77 8.59 -0.33 -9.03
C ASP A 77 9.13 -1.44 -8.11
N ALA A 78 9.13 -1.18 -6.81
CA ALA A 78 9.54 -2.14 -5.80
C ALA A 78 8.68 -3.41 -5.83
N GLN A 79 7.35 -3.27 -5.89
CA GLN A 79 6.42 -4.41 -5.91
C GLN A 79 6.67 -5.35 -7.10
N ARG A 80 6.75 -4.80 -8.32
CA ARG A 80 6.97 -5.65 -9.50
C ARG A 80 8.34 -6.32 -9.47
N ARG A 81 9.40 -5.62 -9.02
CA ARG A 81 10.77 -6.18 -8.88
C ARG A 81 10.85 -7.27 -7.80
N ALA A 82 9.94 -7.24 -6.83
CA ALA A 82 9.79 -8.28 -5.82
C ALA A 82 8.85 -9.44 -6.25
N GLY A 83 8.27 -9.40 -7.46
CA GLY A 83 7.29 -10.40 -7.90
C GLY A 83 5.98 -10.36 -7.11
N ILE A 84 5.64 -9.21 -6.52
CA ILE A 84 4.40 -9.00 -5.78
C ILE A 84 3.30 -8.62 -6.78
N THR A 85 2.28 -9.46 -6.88
CA THR A 85 1.11 -9.21 -7.73
C THR A 85 0.06 -8.39 -6.99
N ASP A 86 -0.88 -7.82 -7.74
CA ASP A 86 -1.99 -7.04 -7.19
C ASP A 86 -2.84 -7.88 -6.22
N GLU A 87 -3.07 -9.15 -6.52
CA GLU A 87 -3.82 -10.06 -5.65
C GLU A 87 -3.07 -10.31 -4.34
N LYS A 88 -1.74 -10.53 -4.41
CA LYS A 88 -0.91 -10.77 -3.21
C LYS A 88 -0.88 -9.54 -2.31
N ILE A 89 -0.65 -8.35 -2.85
CA ILE A 89 -0.63 -7.13 -2.02
C ILE A 89 -2.02 -6.81 -1.50
N THR A 90 -3.08 -7.01 -2.29
CA THR A 90 -4.47 -6.78 -1.85
C THR A 90 -4.82 -7.68 -0.67
N GLN A 91 -4.50 -8.98 -0.73
CA GLN A 91 -4.73 -9.88 0.39
C GLN A 91 -3.93 -9.46 1.63
N ALA A 92 -2.65 -9.09 1.45
CA ALA A 92 -1.82 -8.60 2.55
C ALA A 92 -2.37 -7.31 3.18
N LEU A 93 -2.96 -6.41 2.39
CA LEU A 93 -3.62 -5.19 2.87
C LEU A 93 -4.88 -5.52 3.68
N ILE A 94 -5.71 -6.47 3.23
CA ILE A 94 -6.90 -6.94 3.96
C ILE A 94 -6.51 -7.51 5.32
N ASP A 95 -5.55 -8.43 5.34
CA ASP A 95 -5.08 -9.08 6.56
C ASP A 95 -4.45 -8.07 7.51
N LYS A 96 -3.64 -7.16 6.98
CA LYS A 96 -2.98 -6.10 7.76
C LYS A 96 -3.99 -5.12 8.36
N LEU A 97 -5.05 -4.76 7.62
CA LEU A 97 -6.11 -3.89 8.10
C LEU A 97 -6.89 -4.56 9.25
N ALA A 98 -7.20 -5.85 9.14
CA ALA A 98 -7.83 -6.61 10.21
C ALA A 98 -6.98 -6.60 11.49
N VAL A 99 -5.67 -6.84 11.39
CA VAL A 99 -4.74 -6.75 12.52
C VAL A 99 -4.64 -5.33 13.09
N ASN A 100 -4.66 -4.30 12.25
CA ASN A 100 -4.56 -2.91 12.74
C ASN A 100 -5.81 -2.49 13.52
N LYS A 101 -6.99 -2.99 13.16
CA LYS A 101 -8.26 -2.73 13.86
C LYS A 101 -8.35 -3.37 15.25
N THR A 102 -7.54 -4.39 15.55
CA THR A 102 -7.51 -5.05 16.86
C THR A 102 -6.45 -4.47 17.81
N ARG A 103 -5.64 -3.51 17.35
CA ARG A 103 -4.57 -2.88 18.15
C ARG A 103 -5.07 -1.71 18.96
N GLN A 104 -4.35 -1.44 20.05
CA GLN A 104 -4.46 -0.17 20.77
C GLN A 104 -3.47 0.84 20.22
N TRP A 105 -3.93 2.07 20.09
CA TRP A 105 -3.20 3.20 19.53
C TRP A 105 -3.13 4.32 20.57
N PRO A 106 -2.00 5.06 20.64
CA PRO A 106 -1.91 6.25 21.47
C PRO A 106 -2.83 7.36 20.95
N GLU A 107 -3.05 8.38 21.78
CA GLU A 107 -3.80 9.57 21.39
C GLU A 107 -3.24 10.23 20.11
N PRO A 108 -4.10 10.80 19.27
CA PRO A 108 -3.66 11.52 18.09
C PRO A 108 -2.73 12.70 18.37
N LYS A 109 -1.55 12.69 17.75
CA LYS A 109 -0.69 13.86 17.58
C LYS A 109 -0.47 14.14 16.09
N ASP A 110 -0.62 15.39 15.70
CA ASP A 110 -0.41 15.84 14.33
C ASP A 110 1.09 15.93 14.01
N GLY A 111 1.46 15.67 12.75
CA GLY A 111 2.85 15.68 12.28
C GLY A 111 3.76 14.57 12.80
N GLU A 112 3.25 13.58 13.55
CA GLU A 112 4.07 12.57 14.23
C GLU A 112 3.65 11.13 13.90
N PRO A 113 4.61 10.20 13.69
CA PRO A 113 4.30 8.81 13.44
C PRO A 113 3.67 8.16 14.67
N ARG A 114 2.64 7.33 14.45
CA ARG A 114 1.94 6.60 15.52
C ARG A 114 2.34 5.14 15.52
N LEU A 115 2.89 4.71 16.64
CA LEU A 115 3.25 3.31 16.88
C LEU A 115 2.20 2.65 17.77
N HIS A 116 1.79 1.45 17.39
CA HIS A 116 0.89 0.63 18.21
C HIS A 116 1.51 0.30 19.57
N ILE A 117 0.68 0.24 20.61
CA ILE A 117 1.11 -0.14 21.95
C ILE A 117 1.36 -1.65 21.96
N LYS A 118 2.61 -2.06 22.20
CA LYS A 118 2.90 -3.47 22.48
C LYS A 118 2.40 -3.78 23.89
N ALA A 119 1.58 -4.83 24.03
CA ALA A 119 1.22 -5.32 25.36
C ALA A 119 2.51 -5.73 26.09
N CYS A 120 2.97 -4.91 27.02
CA CYS A 120 3.96 -5.31 27.99
C CYS A 120 3.23 -6.26 28.94
N LEU A 121 3.53 -7.56 28.88
CA LEU A 121 3.13 -8.49 29.93
C LEU A 121 3.77 -8.00 31.24
N LYS A 122 3.00 -7.25 32.04
CA LYS A 122 3.36 -6.99 33.44
C LYS A 122 3.23 -8.34 34.16
N LEU A 123 4.34 -9.05 34.29
CA LEU A 123 4.46 -10.12 35.28
C LEU A 123 4.51 -9.44 36.64
N GLU A 124 3.34 -9.24 37.25
CA GLU A 124 3.25 -8.79 38.63
C GLU A 124 3.85 -9.85 39.55
N GLY A 125 4.79 -9.40 40.40
CA GLY A 125 5.59 -10.25 41.27
C GLY A 125 4.74 -11.08 42.23
N LYS A 126 4.96 -12.39 42.22
CA LYS A 126 4.54 -13.24 43.33
C LYS A 126 5.41 -12.91 44.54
N GLU A 127 4.88 -12.14 45.48
CA GLU A 127 5.40 -12.07 46.84
C GLU A 127 5.47 -13.49 47.42
N LYS A 128 6.69 -13.92 47.75
CA LYS A 128 6.92 -14.98 48.73
C LYS A 128 7.77 -14.38 49.84
N GLN A 129 7.13 -13.88 50.89
CA GLN A 129 7.78 -13.79 52.20
C GLN A 129 7.41 -15.02 53.02
N LYS A 130 8.45 -15.83 53.22
CA LYS A 130 8.61 -16.94 54.15
C LYS A 130 8.21 -16.50 55.56
N LYS A 131 7.45 -17.34 56.26
CA LYS A 131 7.48 -17.41 57.72
C LYS A 131 8.21 -18.69 58.12
#